data_AF-A0A3M7BWQ3-F1
#
_entry.id   AF-A0A3M7BWQ3-F1
#
_cell.length_a   1.000
_cell.length_b   1.000
_cell.length_c   1.000
_cell.angle_alpha   90.00
_cell.angle_beta   90.00
_cell.angle_gamma   90.00
#
_symmetry.space_group_name_H-M   'P 1'
#
loop_
_entity.id
_entity.type
_entity.pdbx_description
1 polymer ?
#
loop_
_entity_poly.entity_id
_entity_poly.type
_entity_poly.pdbx_seq_one_letter_code
_entity_poly.pdbx_strand_id
1 'polypeptide(L)'
;MKKSISILEIMAKKYGSMDYADVVWGLELVNEPLSWNPNNFTLNKEWAQEATDAVRAKAANKNLMVIMHDSFVNPKQWIETGEALNGNATAETARFGMDRHLYQNQEDSDSELNQDQHIEKVCKWANTDLLGRDNKLPVIVGEFSAATNICAYPDYTTSAGDSCTVEGCQCSCNVWIEHWDQPLVQATRKFVEAQLDAFERGSKGWFMWSWKGPGAWGLQNAAKYGLIGEKVTDRKYPDQCHNYF
;
A
#
# COMPACT_ATOMS: atom_id res chain seq x y z
N MET A 1 -15.26 20.69 -0.53
CA MET A 1 -16.15 19.57 -0.89
C MET A 1 -16.78 19.73 -2.27
N LYS A 2 -17.71 20.67 -2.53
CA LYS A 2 -18.35 20.79 -3.87
C LYS A 2 -17.39 20.98 -5.05
N LYS A 3 -16.35 21.81 -4.87
CA LYS A 3 -15.35 22.05 -5.93
C LYS A 3 -14.53 20.80 -6.26
N SER A 4 -14.13 20.00 -5.27
CA SER A 4 -13.41 18.74 -5.53
C SER A 4 -14.30 17.74 -6.26
N ILE A 5 -15.57 17.62 -5.84
CA ILE A 5 -16.56 16.77 -6.54
C ILE A 5 -16.75 17.19 -7.99
N SER A 6 -16.84 18.50 -8.30
CA SER A 6 -16.97 18.93 -9.69
C SER A 6 -15.77 18.58 -10.58
N ILE A 7 -14.57 18.48 -10.00
CA ILE A 7 -13.39 18.01 -10.73
C ILE A 7 -13.46 16.50 -10.96
N LEU A 8 -13.90 15.74 -9.95
CA LEU A 8 -14.13 14.30 -10.08
C LEU A 8 -15.19 13.98 -11.15
N GLU A 9 -16.25 14.78 -11.26
CA GLU A 9 -17.24 14.67 -12.34
C GLU A 9 -16.62 14.87 -13.74
N ILE A 10 -15.70 15.82 -13.89
CA ILE A 10 -14.97 16.05 -15.15
C ILE A 10 -14.09 14.84 -15.47
N MET A 11 -13.35 14.34 -14.47
CA MET A 11 -12.51 13.15 -14.62
C MET A 11 -13.36 11.91 -14.98
N ALA A 12 -14.47 11.69 -14.29
CA ALA A 12 -15.38 10.57 -14.54
C ALA A 12 -16.03 10.63 -15.92
N LYS A 13 -16.40 11.82 -16.40
CA LYS A 13 -16.94 11.99 -17.77
C LYS A 13 -15.93 11.59 -18.84
N LYS A 14 -14.64 11.87 -18.63
CA LYS A 14 -13.58 11.56 -19.59
C LYS A 14 -13.07 10.12 -19.41
N TYR A 15 -12.49 9.83 -18.26
CA TYR A 15 -11.79 8.58 -17.95
C TYR A 15 -12.72 7.44 -17.54
N GLY A 16 -13.97 7.76 -17.18
CA GLY A 16 -15.05 6.78 -17.03
C GLY A 16 -15.88 6.60 -18.30
N SER A 17 -15.41 7.05 -19.47
CA SER A 17 -16.07 6.79 -20.75
C SER A 17 -15.73 5.40 -21.29
N MET A 18 -16.47 4.93 -22.30
CA MET A 18 -16.18 3.64 -22.94
C MET A 18 -14.86 3.64 -23.73
N ASP A 19 -14.37 4.81 -24.15
CA ASP A 19 -13.12 4.97 -24.90
C ASP A 19 -11.87 4.61 -24.07
N TYR A 20 -12.01 4.57 -22.74
CA TYR A 20 -10.93 4.22 -21.81
C TYR A 20 -11.25 2.95 -21.00
N ALA A 21 -12.34 2.24 -21.30
CA ALA A 21 -12.82 1.15 -20.46
C ALA A 21 -11.89 -0.08 -20.44
N ASP A 22 -10.97 -0.19 -21.39
CA ASP A 22 -9.94 -1.22 -21.49
C ASP A 22 -8.62 -0.84 -20.78
N VAL A 23 -8.47 0.41 -20.34
CA VAL A 23 -7.24 0.92 -19.70
C VAL A 23 -7.49 1.46 -18.30
N VAL A 24 -8.49 2.34 -18.13
CA VAL A 24 -8.80 2.95 -16.83
C VAL A 24 -9.71 2.02 -16.05
N TRP A 25 -9.08 1.26 -15.15
CA TRP A 25 -9.79 0.32 -14.28
C TRP A 25 -10.49 1.02 -13.10
N GLY A 26 -9.88 2.06 -12.54
CA GLY A 26 -10.41 2.76 -11.38
C GLY A 26 -10.09 4.25 -11.35
N LEU A 27 -10.85 4.97 -10.53
CA LEU A 27 -10.68 6.39 -10.24
C LEU A 27 -10.68 6.56 -8.73
N GLU A 28 -9.55 6.97 -8.18
CA GLU A 28 -9.43 7.32 -6.78
C GLU A 28 -9.95 8.74 -6.52
N LEU A 29 -10.80 8.88 -5.50
CA LEU A 29 -11.49 10.12 -5.19
C LEU A 29 -10.54 11.19 -4.65
N VAL A 30 -9.63 10.81 -3.75
CA VAL A 30 -8.66 11.70 -3.12
C VAL A 30 -7.59 10.87 -2.43
N ASN A 31 -6.34 11.30 -2.56
CA ASN A 31 -5.20 10.73 -1.86
C ASN A 31 -5.15 11.23 -0.41
N GLU A 32 -4.96 10.32 0.55
CA GLU A 32 -4.55 10.64 1.93
C GLU A 32 -5.32 11.79 2.63
N PRO A 33 -6.66 11.82 2.62
CA PRO A 33 -7.39 12.82 3.38
C PRO A 33 -7.24 12.54 4.89
N LEU A 34 -6.77 13.52 5.66
CA LEU A 34 -6.64 13.39 7.11
C LEU A 34 -7.98 13.05 7.76
N SER A 35 -8.00 12.12 8.71
CA SER A 35 -9.17 11.82 9.55
C SER A 35 -9.25 12.69 10.82
N TRP A 36 -8.34 13.65 10.95
CA TRP A 36 -8.24 14.61 12.04
C TRP A 36 -8.16 16.04 11.50
N ASN A 37 -8.12 17.01 12.43
CA ASN A 37 -8.09 18.44 12.11
C ASN A 37 -7.08 18.76 11.00
N PRO A 38 -7.48 19.49 9.95
CA PRO A 38 -8.72 20.27 9.82
C PRO A 38 -9.97 19.52 9.36
N ASN A 39 -9.86 18.21 9.09
CA ASN A 39 -10.98 17.35 8.69
C ASN A 39 -11.48 16.53 9.90
N ASN A 40 -12.32 15.54 9.62
CA ASN A 40 -12.62 14.44 10.54
C ASN A 40 -13.13 13.23 9.75
N PHE A 41 -13.10 12.06 10.37
CA PHE A 41 -13.50 10.82 9.71
C PHE A 41 -14.96 10.80 9.24
N THR A 42 -15.90 11.35 10.02
CA THR A 42 -17.33 11.42 9.62
C THR A 42 -17.50 12.23 8.34
N LEU A 43 -16.84 13.39 8.26
CA LEU A 43 -16.84 14.24 7.06
C LEU A 43 -16.28 13.50 5.84
N ASN A 44 -15.20 12.73 6.02
CA ASN A 44 -14.60 11.96 4.93
C ASN A 44 -15.59 10.88 4.43
N LYS A 45 -16.31 10.19 5.32
CA LYS A 45 -17.33 9.19 4.94
C LYS A 45 -18.52 9.80 4.20
N GLU A 46 -19.02 10.95 4.65
CA GLU A 46 -20.12 11.67 3.99
C GLU A 46 -19.68 12.15 2.60
N TRP A 47 -18.49 12.76 2.52
CA TRP A 47 -17.94 13.23 1.26
C TRP A 47 -17.65 12.09 0.27
N ALA A 48 -17.12 10.95 0.74
CA ALA A 48 -16.86 9.79 -0.11
C ALA A 48 -18.13 9.23 -0.74
N GLN A 49 -19.26 9.22 -0.01
CA GLN A 49 -20.56 8.81 -0.55
C GLN A 49 -21.04 9.79 -1.63
N GLU A 50 -21.06 11.10 -1.32
CA GLU A 50 -21.48 12.14 -2.28
C GLU A 50 -20.61 12.13 -3.55
N ALA A 51 -19.30 12.00 -3.38
CA ALA A 51 -18.35 11.97 -4.49
C ALA A 51 -18.48 10.70 -5.33
N THR A 52 -18.70 9.54 -4.70
CA THR A 52 -18.92 8.27 -5.41
C THR A 52 -20.17 8.32 -6.27
N ASP A 53 -21.27 8.84 -5.75
CA ASP A 53 -22.52 8.99 -6.49
C ASP A 53 -22.35 9.95 -7.67
N ALA A 54 -21.67 11.08 -7.46
CA ALA A 54 -21.36 12.03 -8.53
C ALA A 54 -20.50 11.41 -9.65
N VAL A 55 -19.45 10.67 -9.29
CA VAL A 55 -18.59 9.95 -10.25
C VAL A 55 -19.41 8.93 -11.05
N ARG A 56 -20.19 8.09 -10.38
CA ARG A 56 -21.03 7.05 -11.02
C ARG A 56 -22.11 7.63 -11.94
N ALA A 57 -22.66 8.80 -11.59
CA ALA A 57 -23.63 9.51 -12.40
C ALA A 57 -23.02 10.05 -13.71
N LYS A 58 -21.71 10.35 -13.73
CA LYS A 58 -21.02 10.87 -14.92
C LYS A 58 -20.29 9.82 -15.74
N ALA A 59 -19.87 8.72 -15.13
CA ALA A 59 -19.20 7.62 -15.83
C ALA A 59 -20.18 6.85 -16.73
N ALA A 60 -19.80 6.67 -18.00
CA ALA A 60 -20.52 5.81 -18.94
C ALA A 60 -20.17 4.33 -18.68
N ASN A 61 -18.91 4.04 -18.37
CA ASN A 61 -18.42 2.72 -17.98
C ASN A 61 -18.91 2.38 -16.56
N LYS A 62 -19.90 1.49 -16.46
CA LYS A 62 -20.45 1.04 -15.17
C LYS A 62 -19.53 0.04 -14.43
N ASN A 63 -18.44 -0.40 -15.06
CA ASN A 63 -17.41 -1.22 -14.44
C ASN A 63 -16.25 -0.42 -13.84
N LEU A 64 -16.22 0.91 -13.98
CA LEU A 64 -15.20 1.74 -13.36
C LEU A 64 -15.23 1.56 -11.83
N MET A 65 -14.09 1.15 -11.24
CA MET A 65 -13.93 1.10 -9.80
C MET A 65 -13.82 2.52 -9.24
N VAL A 66 -14.59 2.86 -8.21
CA VAL A 66 -14.36 4.09 -7.43
C VAL A 66 -13.54 3.71 -6.20
N ILE A 67 -12.43 4.40 -5.96
CA ILE A 67 -11.49 4.05 -4.89
C ILE A 67 -11.42 5.21 -3.91
N MET A 68 -11.40 4.91 -2.61
CA MET A 68 -11.23 5.88 -1.55
C MET A 68 -10.02 5.50 -0.70
N HIS A 69 -9.06 6.39 -0.51
CA HIS A 69 -8.04 6.21 0.51
C HIS A 69 -8.70 6.06 1.89
N ASP A 70 -8.19 5.14 2.69
CA ASP A 70 -8.73 4.80 4.01
C ASP A 70 -8.70 5.94 5.03
N SER A 71 -8.10 7.08 4.68
CA SER A 71 -7.98 8.28 5.50
C SER A 71 -7.11 8.09 6.75
N PHE A 72 -6.06 7.28 6.66
CA PHE A 72 -5.16 6.91 7.75
C PHE A 72 -5.87 6.19 8.90
N VAL A 73 -6.98 5.51 8.59
CA VAL A 73 -7.64 4.60 9.52
C VAL A 73 -7.72 3.22 8.90
N ASN A 74 -7.99 2.20 9.71
CA ASN A 74 -8.08 0.83 9.21
C ASN A 74 -9.29 0.66 8.25
N PRO A 75 -9.15 -0.04 7.10
CA PRO A 75 -10.26 -0.32 6.17
C PRO A 75 -11.50 -0.95 6.83
N LYS A 76 -11.35 -1.64 7.98
CA LYS A 76 -12.47 -2.15 8.79
C LYS A 76 -13.45 -1.04 9.20
N GLN A 77 -12.98 0.20 9.39
CA GLN A 77 -13.80 1.36 9.76
C GLN A 77 -14.68 1.86 8.60
N TRP A 78 -14.43 1.38 7.38
CA TRP A 78 -15.16 1.75 6.16
C TRP A 78 -16.22 0.73 5.74
N ILE A 79 -16.35 -0.40 6.45
CA ILE A 79 -17.25 -1.50 6.06
C ILE A 79 -18.69 -1.01 5.86
N GLU A 80 -19.26 -0.25 6.79
CA GLU A 80 -20.62 0.27 6.68
C GLU A 80 -20.80 1.19 5.45
N THR A 81 -19.82 2.05 5.17
CA THR A 81 -19.84 2.89 3.97
C THR A 81 -19.72 2.07 2.69
N GLY A 82 -18.87 1.03 2.71
CA GLY A 82 -18.75 0.06 1.65
C GLY A 82 -20.05 -0.68 1.38
N GLU A 83 -20.74 -1.15 2.41
CA GLU A 83 -22.05 -1.81 2.31
C GLU A 83 -23.11 -0.87 1.73
N ALA A 84 -23.14 0.40 2.14
CA ALA A 84 -24.05 1.39 1.58
C ALA A 84 -23.79 1.63 0.08
N LEU A 85 -22.53 1.68 -0.35
CA LEU A 85 -22.14 1.99 -1.74
C LEU A 85 -22.12 0.77 -2.67
N ASN A 86 -21.88 -0.43 -2.14
CA ASN A 86 -21.83 -1.67 -2.91
C ASN A 86 -23.12 -2.50 -2.81
N GLY A 87 -23.96 -2.26 -1.79
CA GLY A 87 -25.20 -3.01 -1.57
C GLY A 87 -24.93 -4.51 -1.45
N ASN A 88 -25.67 -5.31 -2.24
CA ASN A 88 -25.54 -6.77 -2.27
C ASN A 88 -24.40 -7.29 -3.17
N ALA A 89 -23.43 -6.44 -3.55
CA ALA A 89 -22.33 -6.89 -4.37
C ALA A 89 -21.48 -7.96 -3.69
N THR A 90 -20.83 -8.75 -4.54
CA THR A 90 -19.78 -9.72 -4.19
C THR A 90 -18.41 -9.04 -4.33
N ALA A 91 -17.33 -9.72 -3.93
CA ALA A 91 -15.98 -9.20 -4.11
C ALA A 91 -15.61 -8.98 -5.59
N GLU A 92 -16.28 -9.67 -6.51
CA GLU A 92 -16.10 -9.57 -7.96
C GLU A 92 -16.93 -8.44 -8.58
N THR A 93 -18.10 -8.14 -8.00
CA THR A 93 -19.06 -7.16 -8.53
C THR A 93 -19.05 -5.82 -7.81
N ALA A 94 -18.33 -5.71 -6.68
CA ALA A 94 -18.13 -4.45 -5.98
C ALA A 94 -17.46 -3.40 -6.90
N ARG A 95 -17.93 -2.15 -6.83
CA ARG A 95 -17.41 -1.00 -7.62
C ARG A 95 -17.14 0.22 -6.74
N PHE A 96 -16.93 -0.03 -5.46
CA PHE A 96 -16.35 0.87 -4.50
C PHE A 96 -15.34 0.07 -3.67
N GLY A 97 -14.13 0.57 -3.53
CA GLY A 97 -13.03 -0.10 -2.83
C GLY A 97 -12.18 0.87 -2.04
N MET A 98 -11.34 0.32 -1.18
CA MET A 98 -10.41 1.08 -0.35
C MET A 98 -9.00 1.01 -0.90
N ASP A 99 -8.30 2.15 -0.83
CA ASP A 99 -6.86 2.21 -0.91
C ASP A 99 -6.26 2.26 0.51
N ARG A 100 -5.28 1.40 0.78
CA ARG A 100 -4.53 1.30 2.03
C ARG A 100 -3.05 1.54 1.75
N HIS A 101 -2.49 2.58 2.35
CA HIS A 101 -1.05 2.84 2.31
C HIS A 101 -0.35 2.19 3.51
N LEU A 102 0.72 1.44 3.25
CA LEU A 102 1.42 0.62 4.26
C LEU A 102 2.92 0.89 4.22
N TYR A 103 3.39 1.70 5.17
CA TYR A 103 4.79 2.01 5.37
C TYR A 103 5.23 1.63 6.78
N GLN A 104 6.52 1.30 6.96
CA GLN A 104 7.12 1.03 8.27
C GLN A 104 8.31 1.95 8.55
N ASN A 105 8.13 3.23 8.25
CA ASN A 105 9.10 4.30 8.52
C ASN A 105 8.41 5.67 8.74
N GLN A 106 7.10 5.67 8.99
CA GLN A 106 6.28 6.88 9.15
C GLN A 106 5.79 7.08 10.59
N GLU A 107 5.89 6.05 11.43
CA GLU A 107 5.50 6.10 12.84
C GLU A 107 6.74 5.95 13.73
N ASP A 108 6.76 6.64 14.87
CA ASP A 108 7.86 6.54 15.83
C ASP A 108 8.11 5.10 16.27
N SER A 109 7.05 4.30 16.41
CA SER A 109 7.16 2.88 16.79
C SER A 109 7.91 2.01 15.78
N ASP A 110 7.96 2.42 14.51
CA ASP A 110 8.71 1.70 13.48
C ASP A 110 10.22 1.91 13.62
N SER A 111 10.65 3.03 14.21
CA SER A 111 12.07 3.37 14.40
C SER A 111 12.77 2.47 15.43
N GLU A 112 12.00 1.67 16.17
CA GLU A 112 12.48 0.73 17.19
C GLU A 112 12.60 -0.71 16.67
N LEU A 113 12.18 -0.97 15.42
CA LEU A 113 12.11 -2.31 14.87
C LEU A 113 13.41 -2.69 14.15
N ASN A 114 13.89 -3.91 14.41
CA ASN A 114 14.84 -4.56 13.52
C ASN A 114 14.11 -5.17 12.30
N GLN A 115 14.86 -5.72 11.34
CA GLN A 115 14.25 -6.16 10.09
C GLN A 115 13.30 -7.37 10.27
N ASP A 116 13.61 -8.30 11.17
CA ASP A 116 12.74 -9.45 11.45
C ASP A 116 11.42 -9.00 12.09
N GLN A 117 11.46 -7.98 12.95
CA GLN A 117 10.25 -7.38 13.53
C GLN A 117 9.41 -6.62 12.49
N HIS A 118 10.05 -5.95 11.53
CA HIS A 118 9.34 -5.37 10.38
C HIS A 118 8.63 -6.45 9.54
N ILE A 119 9.29 -7.58 9.31
CA ILE A 119 8.72 -8.76 8.62
C ILE A 119 7.54 -9.33 9.40
N GLU A 120 7.67 -9.47 10.72
CA GLU A 120 6.56 -9.89 11.58
C GLU A 120 5.37 -8.93 11.49
N LYS A 121 5.61 -7.61 11.54
CA LYS A 121 4.56 -6.59 11.44
C LYS A 121 3.81 -6.70 10.11
N VAL A 122 4.51 -6.88 8.99
CA VAL A 122 3.84 -7.00 7.68
C VAL A 122 3.06 -8.30 7.53
N CYS A 123 3.57 -9.43 8.04
CA CYS A 123 2.83 -10.69 8.01
C CYS A 123 1.50 -10.59 8.78
N LYS A 124 1.48 -9.82 9.90
CA LYS A 124 0.24 -9.55 10.66
C LYS A 124 -0.76 -8.70 9.87
N TRP A 125 -0.30 -7.74 9.07
CA TRP A 125 -1.16 -6.84 8.29
C TRP A 125 -2.13 -7.56 7.37
N ALA A 126 -1.78 -8.75 6.87
CA ALA A 126 -2.69 -9.58 6.08
C ALA A 126 -4.07 -9.81 6.77
N ASN A 127 -4.09 -9.82 8.10
CA ASN A 127 -5.29 -10.07 8.92
C ASN A 127 -5.71 -8.86 9.78
N THR A 128 -4.78 -7.95 10.11
CA THR A 128 -5.06 -6.79 10.98
C THR A 128 -5.46 -5.55 10.19
N ASP A 129 -4.75 -5.25 9.11
CA ASP A 129 -4.81 -3.98 8.36
C ASP A 129 -5.46 -4.13 7.00
N LEU A 130 -5.67 -5.37 6.56
CA LEU A 130 -6.37 -5.72 5.35
C LEU A 130 -7.64 -6.51 5.68
N LEU A 131 -8.51 -6.67 4.67
CA LEU A 131 -9.83 -7.30 4.82
C LEU A 131 -9.94 -8.71 4.19
N GLY A 132 -8.87 -9.18 3.55
CA GLY A 132 -8.86 -10.39 2.75
C GLY A 132 -9.29 -10.12 1.30
N ARG A 133 -8.70 -10.88 0.36
CA ARG A 133 -8.95 -10.74 -1.08
C ARG A 133 -10.42 -10.88 -1.48
N ASP A 134 -11.21 -11.65 -0.74
CA ASP A 134 -12.60 -11.98 -1.07
C ASP A 134 -13.63 -11.15 -0.28
N ASN A 135 -13.19 -10.06 0.36
CA ASN A 135 -14.10 -9.16 1.06
C ASN A 135 -15.01 -8.37 0.09
N LYS A 136 -16.25 -8.08 0.52
CA LYS A 136 -17.22 -7.27 -0.24
C LYS A 136 -16.82 -5.78 -0.32
N LEU A 137 -15.95 -5.33 0.58
CA LEU A 137 -15.22 -4.08 0.44
C LEU A 137 -13.79 -4.42 0.00
N PRO A 138 -13.50 -4.41 -1.32
CA PRO A 138 -12.17 -4.73 -1.82
C PRO A 138 -11.17 -3.70 -1.30
N VAL A 139 -10.02 -4.19 -0.85
CA VAL A 139 -8.87 -3.36 -0.44
C VAL A 139 -7.75 -3.55 -1.45
N ILE A 140 -7.07 -2.48 -1.79
CA ILE A 140 -5.84 -2.46 -2.59
C ILE A 140 -4.76 -1.83 -1.72
N VAL A 141 -3.55 -2.37 -1.76
CA VAL A 141 -2.40 -1.68 -1.17
C VAL A 141 -1.85 -0.71 -2.21
N GLY A 142 -2.38 0.51 -2.29
CA GLY A 142 -2.01 1.47 -3.33
C GLY A 142 -0.64 2.10 -3.13
N GLU A 143 -0.10 2.05 -1.91
CA GLU A 143 1.26 2.48 -1.64
C GLU A 143 1.95 1.63 -0.57
N PHE A 144 3.21 1.29 -0.84
CA PHE A 144 4.18 0.76 0.12
C PHE A 144 5.59 0.94 -0.46
N SER A 145 6.64 0.74 0.34
CA SER A 145 8.02 0.71 -0.17
C SER A 145 8.90 -0.32 0.54
N ALA A 146 10.14 -0.45 0.09
CA ALA A 146 11.13 -1.29 0.77
C ALA A 146 11.92 -0.51 1.84
N ALA A 147 11.59 0.76 2.08
CA ALA A 147 12.32 1.63 2.98
C ALA A 147 11.95 1.37 4.45
N THR A 148 12.95 1.01 5.24
CA THR A 148 12.94 0.91 6.71
C THR A 148 14.13 1.70 7.25
N ASN A 149 14.19 1.90 8.58
CA ASN A 149 15.32 2.55 9.25
C ASN A 149 16.06 1.53 10.11
N ILE A 150 16.86 0.69 9.46
CA ILE A 150 17.65 -0.37 10.10
C ILE A 150 19.12 -0.30 9.72
N CYS A 151 19.95 -0.90 10.58
CA CYS A 151 21.34 -1.24 10.32
C CYS A 151 21.50 -2.76 10.19
N ALA A 152 22.29 -3.20 9.21
CA ALA A 152 22.64 -4.60 8.98
C ALA A 152 24.12 -4.83 9.26
N TYR A 153 24.42 -5.91 9.97
CA TYR A 153 25.77 -6.26 10.41
C TYR A 153 26.39 -7.34 9.50
N PRO A 154 27.73 -7.49 9.47
CA PRO A 154 28.40 -8.52 8.67
C PRO A 154 27.97 -9.97 8.98
N ASP A 155 27.41 -10.21 10.16
CA ASP A 155 26.87 -11.51 10.58
C ASP A 155 25.40 -11.74 10.19
N TYR A 156 24.82 -10.85 9.36
CA TYR A 156 23.43 -10.86 8.90
C TYR A 156 22.37 -10.60 9.97
N THR A 157 22.76 -10.16 11.16
CA THR A 157 21.81 -9.61 12.13
C THR A 157 21.43 -8.18 11.76
N THR A 158 20.33 -7.69 12.31
CA THR A 158 19.87 -6.31 12.12
C THR A 158 19.48 -5.66 13.43
N SER A 159 19.64 -4.36 13.51
CA SER A 159 19.13 -3.51 14.59
C SER A 159 18.32 -2.37 14.00
N ALA A 160 17.43 -1.80 14.81
CA ALA A 160 16.79 -0.54 14.50
C ALA A 160 17.82 0.61 14.50
N GLY A 161 17.52 1.68 13.76
CA GLY A 161 18.27 2.94 13.81
C GLY A 161 19.02 3.29 12.52
N ASP A 162 19.82 4.35 12.64
CA ASP A 162 20.46 5.05 11.51
C ASP A 162 22.00 5.04 11.56
N SER A 163 22.57 4.44 12.61
CA SER A 163 24.00 4.45 12.88
C SER A 163 24.46 3.18 13.59
N CYS A 164 25.68 2.76 13.25
CA CYS A 164 26.38 1.67 13.90
C CYS A 164 27.89 1.90 13.83
N THR A 165 28.62 1.34 14.80
CA THR A 165 30.08 1.53 14.95
C THR A 165 30.89 0.27 14.64
N VAL A 166 30.21 -0.86 14.42
CA VAL A 166 30.85 -2.12 14.04
C VAL A 166 31.40 -2.00 12.62
N GLU A 167 32.66 -2.39 12.43
CA GLU A 167 33.28 -2.40 11.11
C GLU A 167 32.47 -3.26 10.13
N GLY A 168 32.16 -2.71 8.95
CA GLY A 168 31.36 -3.38 7.92
C GLY A 168 29.85 -3.35 8.16
N CYS A 169 29.36 -2.74 9.24
CA CYS A 169 27.93 -2.49 9.40
C CYS A 169 27.48 -1.33 8.49
N GLN A 170 26.27 -1.45 7.93
CA GLN A 170 25.66 -0.46 7.07
C GLN A 170 24.23 -0.16 7.51
N CYS A 171 23.82 1.11 7.48
CA CYS A 171 22.43 1.48 7.73
C CYS A 171 21.77 1.96 6.45
N SER A 172 20.53 1.52 6.26
CA SER A 172 19.68 1.80 5.10
C SER A 172 19.57 3.29 4.73
N CYS A 173 19.67 4.19 5.70
CA CYS A 173 19.56 5.63 5.52
C CYS A 173 20.90 6.36 5.28
N ASN A 174 22.05 5.73 5.57
CA ASN A 174 23.36 6.40 5.54
C ASN A 174 24.30 5.87 4.44
N VAL A 175 23.94 4.76 3.78
CA VAL A 175 24.65 4.23 2.62
C VAL A 175 23.76 4.32 1.39
N TRP A 176 24.29 4.84 0.28
CA TRP A 176 23.60 4.80 -1.01
C TRP A 176 23.39 3.36 -1.48
N ILE A 177 22.23 3.07 -2.06
CA ILE A 177 21.82 1.70 -2.39
C ILE A 177 22.79 0.98 -3.35
N GLU A 178 23.48 1.70 -4.23
CA GLU A 178 24.54 1.17 -5.10
C GLU A 178 25.78 0.65 -4.34
N HIS A 179 25.90 0.98 -3.05
CA HIS A 179 26.99 0.59 -2.17
C HIS A 179 26.52 -0.33 -1.04
N TRP A 180 25.28 -0.81 -1.09
CA TRP A 180 24.79 -1.75 -0.10
C TRP A 180 25.50 -3.10 -0.21
N ASP A 181 26.00 -3.57 0.92
CA ASP A 181 26.56 -4.90 1.08
C ASP A 181 25.45 -5.95 1.24
N GLN A 182 25.82 -7.21 1.04
CA GLN A 182 24.88 -8.33 1.03
C GLN A 182 23.98 -8.44 2.27
N PRO A 183 24.44 -8.17 3.52
CA PRO A 183 23.57 -8.21 4.68
C PRO A 183 22.38 -7.26 4.59
N LEU A 184 22.60 -6.02 4.15
CA LEU A 184 21.55 -5.01 4.03
C LEU A 184 20.61 -5.33 2.86
N VAL A 185 21.15 -5.72 1.70
CA VAL A 185 20.35 -6.18 0.55
C VAL A 185 19.47 -7.38 0.92
N GLN A 186 20.01 -8.36 1.65
CA GLN A 186 19.27 -9.54 2.09
C GLN A 186 18.15 -9.18 3.07
N ALA A 187 18.46 -8.36 4.08
CA ALA A 187 17.50 -7.90 5.07
C ALA A 187 16.30 -7.21 4.39
N THR A 188 16.57 -6.27 3.51
CA THR A 188 15.51 -5.55 2.78
C THR A 188 14.79 -6.46 1.77
N ARG A 189 15.48 -7.40 1.09
CA ARG A 189 14.82 -8.36 0.18
C ARG A 189 13.81 -9.24 0.91
N LYS A 190 14.16 -9.77 2.09
CA LYS A 190 13.25 -10.55 2.93
C LYS A 190 11.98 -9.77 3.24
N PHE A 191 12.13 -8.51 3.64
CA PHE A 191 11.01 -7.61 3.93
C PHE A 191 10.12 -7.35 2.72
N VAL A 192 10.70 -7.06 1.54
CA VAL A 192 9.91 -6.92 0.31
C VAL A 192 9.14 -8.18 0.00
N GLU A 193 9.76 -9.36 0.05
CA GLU A 193 9.06 -10.62 -0.23
C GLU A 193 7.89 -10.87 0.73
N ALA A 194 8.07 -10.60 2.03
CA ALA A 194 7.01 -10.72 3.02
C ALA A 194 5.86 -9.72 2.78
N GLN A 195 6.16 -8.50 2.34
CA GLN A 195 5.16 -7.53 1.88
C GLN A 195 4.34 -8.07 0.72
N LEU A 196 4.99 -8.56 -0.33
CA LEU A 196 4.27 -9.08 -1.50
C LEU A 196 3.36 -10.26 -1.12
N ASP A 197 3.83 -11.18 -0.29
CA ASP A 197 3.03 -12.34 0.17
C ASP A 197 1.83 -11.90 1.02
N ALA A 198 2.04 -11.01 1.99
CA ALA A 198 0.97 -10.49 2.84
C ALA A 198 -0.08 -9.71 2.04
N PHE A 199 0.35 -8.90 1.07
CA PHE A 199 -0.55 -8.06 0.29
C PHE A 199 -1.32 -8.86 -0.76
N GLU A 200 -0.69 -9.82 -1.45
CA GLU A 200 -1.38 -10.70 -2.41
C GLU A 200 -2.39 -11.64 -1.72
N ARG A 201 -2.17 -11.96 -0.44
CA ARG A 201 -3.12 -12.71 0.39
C ARG A 201 -4.25 -11.84 0.94
N GLY A 202 -3.90 -10.69 1.53
CA GLY A 202 -4.82 -9.85 2.29
C GLY A 202 -5.62 -8.84 1.45
N SER A 203 -5.23 -8.59 0.20
CA SER A 203 -5.82 -7.54 -0.64
C SER A 203 -6.06 -8.01 -2.09
N LYS A 204 -6.59 -7.13 -2.94
CA LYS A 204 -6.75 -7.38 -4.39
C LYS A 204 -5.44 -7.22 -5.18
N GLY A 205 -4.39 -6.71 -4.55
CA GLY A 205 -3.10 -6.43 -5.18
C GLY A 205 -2.43 -5.22 -4.55
N TRP A 206 -1.31 -4.83 -5.15
CA TRP A 206 -0.44 -3.81 -4.58
C TRP A 206 0.18 -2.92 -5.65
N PHE A 207 0.55 -1.71 -5.26
CA PHE A 207 1.30 -0.74 -6.05
C PHE A 207 2.45 -0.21 -5.21
N MET A 208 3.69 -0.44 -5.67
CA MET A 208 4.87 0.03 -4.95
C MET A 208 5.06 1.52 -5.22
N TRP A 209 5.15 2.32 -4.16
CA TRP A 209 5.48 3.73 -4.21
C TRP A 209 7.00 3.89 -4.22
N SER A 210 7.64 4.13 -5.36
CA SER A 210 7.08 4.45 -6.69
C SER A 210 7.81 3.70 -7.81
N TRP A 211 7.53 3.98 -9.09
CA TRP A 211 8.37 3.42 -10.17
C TRP A 211 9.85 3.84 -10.03
N LYS A 212 10.09 5.14 -9.79
CA LYS A 212 11.42 5.73 -9.59
C LYS A 212 11.44 6.51 -8.29
N GLY A 213 12.29 6.09 -7.37
CA GLY A 213 12.52 6.76 -6.10
C GLY A 213 13.97 6.61 -5.64
N PRO A 214 14.44 7.44 -4.70
CA PRO A 214 15.77 7.29 -4.11
C PRO A 214 15.85 6.01 -3.28
N GLY A 215 17.05 5.45 -3.13
CA GLY A 215 17.29 4.28 -2.27
C GLY A 215 16.30 3.14 -2.51
N ALA A 216 15.69 2.65 -1.43
CA ALA A 216 14.72 1.56 -1.41
C ALA A 216 13.26 2.00 -1.64
N TRP A 217 13.01 3.24 -2.05
CA TRP A 217 11.65 3.72 -2.36
C TRP A 217 11.17 3.22 -3.72
N GLY A 218 12.02 3.17 -4.75
CA GLY A 218 11.59 2.86 -6.11
C GLY A 218 11.59 1.38 -6.48
N LEU A 219 10.58 0.90 -7.20
CA LEU A 219 10.55 -0.43 -7.83
C LEU A 219 11.72 -0.63 -8.79
N GLN A 220 12.11 0.41 -9.55
CA GLN A 220 13.28 0.33 -10.43
C GLN A 220 14.58 0.02 -9.66
N ASN A 221 14.79 0.66 -8.51
CA ASN A 221 15.96 0.39 -7.67
C ASN A 221 15.84 -0.97 -6.99
N ALA A 222 14.65 -1.32 -6.52
CA ALA A 222 14.41 -2.65 -5.94
C ALA A 222 14.80 -3.75 -6.92
N ALA A 223 14.44 -3.63 -8.19
CA ALA A 223 14.81 -4.60 -9.22
C ALA A 223 16.30 -4.56 -9.55
N LYS A 224 16.86 -3.36 -9.73
CA LYS A 224 18.27 -3.17 -10.09
C LYS A 224 19.24 -3.71 -9.04
N TYR A 225 18.91 -3.55 -7.75
CA TYR A 225 19.79 -3.88 -6.63
C TYR A 225 19.37 -5.15 -5.88
N GLY A 226 18.47 -5.96 -6.45
CA GLY A 226 18.16 -7.30 -5.93
C GLY A 226 17.25 -7.32 -4.70
N LEU A 227 16.50 -6.24 -4.44
CA LEU A 227 15.40 -6.22 -3.46
C LEU A 227 14.11 -6.81 -4.04
N ILE A 228 14.01 -6.91 -5.37
CA ILE A 228 13.05 -7.75 -6.07
C ILE A 228 13.71 -8.63 -7.13
N GLY A 229 13.17 -9.82 -7.37
CA GLY A 229 13.66 -10.72 -8.41
C GLY A 229 13.35 -10.19 -9.81
N GLU A 230 13.75 -10.93 -10.84
CA GLU A 230 13.46 -10.57 -12.24
C GLU A 230 11.96 -10.48 -12.50
N LYS A 231 11.18 -11.34 -11.81
CA LYS A 231 9.73 -11.26 -11.73
C LYS A 231 9.31 -10.90 -10.32
N VAL A 232 8.20 -10.17 -10.22
CA VAL A 232 7.60 -9.80 -8.93
C VAL A 232 7.13 -11.02 -8.12
N THR A 233 6.92 -12.16 -8.80
CA THR A 233 6.56 -13.45 -8.19
C THR A 233 7.75 -14.24 -7.67
N ASP A 234 8.99 -13.84 -7.97
CA ASP A 234 10.16 -14.56 -7.51
C ASP A 234 10.30 -14.43 -5.99
N ARG A 235 10.66 -15.53 -5.33
CA ARG A 235 10.94 -15.59 -3.89
C ARG A 235 12.27 -16.29 -3.66
N LYS A 236 13.21 -15.58 -3.04
CA LYS A 236 14.47 -16.12 -2.53
C LYS A 236 14.29 -16.63 -1.09
N TYR A 237 13.34 -16.07 -0.36
CA TYR A 237 12.98 -16.38 1.02
C TYR A 237 11.46 -16.67 1.10
N PRO A 238 11.00 -17.82 0.59
CA PRO A 238 9.59 -18.19 0.65
C PRO A 238 9.16 -18.49 2.10
N ASP A 239 7.84 -18.48 2.33
CA ASP A 239 7.19 -18.99 3.55
C ASP A 239 7.51 -18.21 4.85
N GLN A 240 7.86 -16.93 4.72
CA GLN A 240 8.17 -16.06 5.87
C GLN A 240 6.96 -15.80 6.78
N CYS A 241 5.73 -15.90 6.24
CA CYS A 241 4.50 -15.60 6.96
C CYS A 241 3.68 -16.84 7.38
N HIS A 242 4.23 -18.06 7.34
CA HIS A 242 3.49 -19.32 7.60
C HIS A 242 2.75 -19.40 8.94
N ASN A 243 3.23 -18.69 9.97
CA ASN A 243 2.58 -18.66 11.28
C ASN A 243 1.37 -17.70 11.33
N TYR A 244 1.11 -16.96 10.25
CA TYR A 244 0.07 -15.93 10.16
C TYR A 244 -1.05 -16.29 9.20
N PHE A 245 -0.77 -17.08 8.13
CA PHE A 245 -1.77 -17.53 7.16
C PHE A 245 -1.27 -18.68 6.26
#